data_AF-A0A534PQN4-F1
#
_entry.id   AF-A0A534PQN4-F1
#
_cell.length_a   1.000
_cell.length_b   1.000
_cell.length_c   1.000
_cell.angle_alpha   90.00
_cell.angle_beta   90.00
_cell.angle_gamma   90.00
#
_symmetry.space_group_name_H-M   'P 1'
#
loop_
_entity.id
_entity.type
_entity.pdbx_description
1 polymer ?
#
loop_
_entity_poly.entity_id
_entity_poly.type
_entity_poly.pdbx_seq_one_letter_code
_entity_poly.pdbx_strand_id
1 'polypeptide(L)'
;MTYQPSRSTETISPPAAQAEEAIHWGKVIAIGAGSLVAFAIAIWISWGYMRAREKLLQPRGPDPIPLDVGKIDIGIVEQVPFDITRSFAAYRRDRMDRLEHWGWVDRKQGLVHEPIAKAMDEVVSELSGKKK
;
A
#
# COMPACT_ATOMS: atom_id res chain seq x y z
N MET A 1 64.26 3.00 -51.88
CA MET A 1 62.97 2.66 -51.26
C MET A 1 62.27 3.96 -50.94
N THR A 2 61.28 4.34 -51.75
CA THR A 2 60.62 5.64 -51.68
C THR A 2 59.29 5.46 -50.94
N TYR A 3 59.16 6.07 -49.77
CA TYR A 3 57.95 6.04 -48.97
C TYR A 3 56.86 6.89 -49.64
N GLN A 4 55.74 6.29 -50.03
CA GLN A 4 54.53 7.03 -50.38
C GLN A 4 53.69 7.25 -49.12
N PRO A 5 53.35 8.50 -48.75
CA PRO A 5 52.43 8.76 -47.66
C PRO A 5 51.01 8.41 -48.08
N SER A 6 50.30 7.65 -47.24
CA SER A 6 48.90 7.29 -47.39
C SER A 6 48.02 8.55 -47.48
N ARG A 7 47.24 8.68 -48.56
CA ARG A 7 46.15 9.65 -48.66
C ARG A 7 45.06 9.29 -47.65
N SER A 8 45.04 9.97 -46.51
CA SER A 8 44.00 9.80 -45.50
C SER A 8 43.55 11.14 -44.92
N THR A 9 43.20 12.08 -45.81
CA THR A 9 42.43 13.30 -45.49
C THR A 9 41.58 13.70 -46.69
N GLU A 10 40.74 12.79 -47.20
CA GLU A 10 39.60 13.23 -47.99
C GLU A 10 38.53 13.62 -46.97
N THR A 11 38.56 14.89 -46.55
CA THR A 11 37.47 15.48 -45.79
C THR A 11 36.26 15.49 -46.72
N ILE A 12 35.48 14.41 -46.68
CA ILE A 12 34.21 14.34 -47.40
C ILE A 12 33.37 15.48 -46.85
N SER A 13 33.20 16.53 -47.65
CA SER A 13 32.28 17.62 -47.33
C SER A 13 30.93 17.00 -46.99
N PRO A 14 30.30 17.36 -45.86
CA PRO A 14 28.99 16.83 -45.52
C PRO A 14 28.05 17.07 -46.72
N PRO A 15 27.22 16.08 -47.09
CA PRO A 15 26.29 16.24 -48.21
C PRO A 15 25.45 17.50 -47.99
N ALA A 16 25.30 18.31 -49.04
CA ALA A 16 24.68 19.64 -48.98
C ALA A 16 23.31 19.65 -48.27
N ALA A 17 22.60 18.51 -48.30
CA ALA A 17 21.33 18.31 -47.60
C ALA A 17 21.39 18.53 -46.08
N GLN A 18 22.53 18.28 -45.42
CA GLN A 18 22.67 18.44 -43.97
C GLN A 18 23.10 19.84 -43.53
N ALA A 19 23.59 20.68 -44.45
CA ALA A 19 24.08 22.02 -44.12
C ALA A 19 22.96 23.09 -44.07
N GLU A 20 21.81 22.82 -44.69
CA GLU A 20 20.72 23.81 -44.86
C GLU A 20 19.37 23.38 -44.26
N GLU A 21 19.34 22.36 -43.40
CA GLU A 21 18.09 21.89 -42.78
C GLU A 21 17.63 22.88 -41.68
N ALA A 22 17.05 23.99 -42.14
CA ALA A 22 16.49 25.01 -41.27
C ALA A 22 15.26 24.45 -40.55
N ILE A 23 15.36 24.32 -39.22
CA ILE A 23 14.26 23.86 -38.38
C ILE A 23 13.05 24.79 -38.58
N HIS A 24 11.92 24.21 -38.99
CA HIS A 24 10.65 24.91 -39.12
C HIS A 24 10.04 25.21 -37.75
N TRP A 25 10.60 26.18 -37.02
CA TRP A 25 10.20 26.56 -35.66
C TRP A 25 8.69 26.79 -35.49
N GLY A 26 8.02 27.36 -36.49
CA GLY A 26 6.55 27.54 -36.46
C GLY A 26 5.78 26.22 -36.35
N LYS A 27 6.22 25.16 -37.06
CA LYS A 27 5.61 23.82 -36.97
C LYS A 27 5.88 23.18 -35.60
N VAL A 28 7.11 23.32 -35.10
CA VAL A 28 7.49 22.80 -33.77
C VAL A 28 6.66 23.44 -32.67
N ILE A 29 6.51 24.78 -32.71
CA ILE A 29 5.68 25.52 -31.75
C ILE A 29 4.22 25.14 -31.89
N ALA A 30 3.70 25.00 -33.12
CA ALA A 30 2.31 24.59 -33.34
C ALA A 30 2.01 23.18 -32.79
N ILE A 31 2.92 22.23 -32.99
CA ILE A 31 2.79 20.87 -32.44
C ILE A 31 2.88 20.91 -30.92
N GLY A 32 3.83 21.66 -30.35
CA GLY A 32 3.97 21.85 -28.91
C GLY A 32 2.71 22.43 -28.29
N ALA A 33 2.21 23.54 -28.84
CA ALA A 33 0.97 24.17 -28.40
C ALA A 33 -0.25 23.25 -28.58
N GLY A 34 -0.36 22.57 -29.71
CA GLY A 34 -1.44 21.61 -29.97
C GLY A 34 -1.45 20.45 -28.96
N SER A 35 -0.28 19.94 -28.59
CA SER A 35 -0.16 18.89 -27.58
C SER A 35 -0.64 19.36 -26.19
N LEU A 36 -0.32 20.59 -25.80
CA LEU A 36 -0.78 21.18 -24.54
C LEU A 36 -2.30 21.36 -24.52
N VAL A 37 -2.88 21.81 -25.63
CA VAL A 37 -4.34 21.94 -25.76
C VAL A 37 -5.03 20.58 -25.68
N ALA A 38 -4.52 19.57 -26.38
CA ALA A 38 -5.06 18.21 -26.29
C ALA A 38 -5.00 17.66 -24.86
N PHE A 39 -3.89 17.89 -24.16
CA PHE A 39 -3.72 17.48 -22.77
C PHE A 39 -4.69 18.22 -21.83
N ALA A 40 -4.86 19.52 -22.01
CA ALA A 40 -5.81 20.32 -21.24
C ALA A 40 -7.26 19.84 -21.42
N ILE A 41 -7.64 19.50 -22.66
CA ILE A 41 -8.96 18.93 -22.96
C ILE A 41 -9.12 17.57 -22.26
N ALA A 42 -8.10 16.71 -22.31
CA ALA A 42 -8.15 15.40 -21.66
C ALA A 42 -8.30 15.54 -20.13
N ILE A 43 -7.55 16.44 -19.49
CA ILE A 43 -7.69 16.74 -18.07
C ILE A 43 -9.11 17.21 -17.76
N TRP A 44 -9.66 18.13 -18.57
CA TRP A 44 -10.98 18.68 -18.33
C TRP A 44 -12.07 17.61 -18.44
N ILE A 45 -12.02 16.75 -19.46
CA ILE A 45 -12.95 15.63 -19.63
C ILE A 45 -12.83 14.65 -18.45
N SER A 46 -11.60 14.27 -18.09
CA SER A 46 -11.35 13.35 -16.98
C SER A 46 -11.88 13.91 -15.66
N TRP A 47 -11.65 15.19 -15.39
CA TRP A 47 -12.15 15.86 -14.19
C TRP A 47 -13.68 15.93 -14.16
N GLY A 48 -14.31 16.25 -15.30
CA GLY A 48 -15.76 16.24 -15.42
C GLY A 48 -16.36 14.85 -15.16
N TYR A 49 -15.74 13.81 -15.71
CA TYR A 49 -16.16 12.42 -15.51
C TYR A 49 -15.99 11.98 -14.05
N MET A 50 -14.86 12.30 -13.43
CA MET A 50 -14.60 11.99 -12.02
C MET A 50 -15.62 12.66 -11.11
N ARG A 51 -15.91 13.96 -11.30
CA ARG A 51 -16.94 14.67 -10.52
C ARG A 51 -18.34 14.11 -10.72
N ALA A 52 -18.69 13.69 -11.94
CA ALA A 52 -19.98 13.06 -12.20
C ALA A 52 -20.10 11.72 -11.45
N ARG A 53 -19.04 10.91 -11.47
CA ARG A 53 -18.99 9.65 -10.73
C ARG A 53 -19.00 9.84 -9.22
N GLU A 54 -18.23 10.80 -8.70
CA GLU A 54 -18.17 11.11 -7.27
C GLU A 54 -19.56 11.49 -6.74
N LYS A 55 -20.31 12.33 -7.47
CA LYS A 55 -21.70 12.66 -7.11
C LYS A 55 -22.64 11.44 -7.08
N LEU A 56 -22.43 10.47 -7.97
CA LEU A 56 -23.22 9.24 -8.00
C LEU A 56 -22.88 8.30 -6.85
N LEU A 57 -21.59 8.20 -6.51
CA LEU A 57 -21.09 7.30 -5.46
C LEU A 57 -21.30 7.87 -4.05
N GLN A 58 -21.23 9.20 -3.91
CA GLN A 58 -21.32 9.91 -2.64
C GLN A 58 -22.47 10.95 -2.65
N PRO A 59 -23.74 10.51 -2.74
CA PRO A 59 -24.88 11.41 -2.76
C PRO A 59 -25.04 12.24 -1.47
N ARG A 60 -24.40 11.82 -0.36
CA ARG A 60 -24.42 12.50 0.94
C ARG A 60 -23.18 13.35 1.23
N GLY A 61 -22.26 13.49 0.27
CA GLY A 61 -21.00 14.22 0.43
C GLY A 61 -19.80 13.31 0.72
N PRO A 62 -18.59 13.88 0.80
CA PRO A 62 -17.35 13.13 0.95
C PRO A 62 -17.36 12.29 2.23
N ASP A 63 -16.85 11.07 2.13
CA ASP A 63 -16.72 10.19 3.29
C ASP A 63 -15.86 10.87 4.36
N PRO A 64 -16.21 10.75 5.65
CA PRO A 64 -15.43 11.35 6.72
C PRO A 64 -13.99 10.82 6.65
N ILE A 65 -13.02 11.74 6.66
CA ILE A 65 -11.61 11.38 6.73
C ILE A 65 -11.43 10.53 7.99
N PRO A 66 -10.96 9.28 7.88
CA PRO A 66 -10.76 8.44 9.05
C PRO A 66 -9.84 9.17 10.03
N LEU A 67 -10.19 9.17 11.32
CA LEU A 67 -9.37 9.79 12.37
C LEU A 67 -7.95 9.19 12.47
N ASP A 68 -7.68 8.10 11.75
CA ASP A 68 -6.43 7.34 11.75
C ASP A 68 -5.45 7.71 10.62
N VAL A 69 -5.70 8.79 9.86
CA VAL A 69 -4.72 9.31 8.90
C VAL A 69 -3.46 9.78 9.66
N GLY A 70 -2.43 8.95 9.66
CA GLY A 70 -1.18 9.14 10.43
C GLY A 70 -0.76 7.93 11.26
N LYS A 71 -1.62 6.91 11.41
CA LYS A 71 -1.21 5.59 11.92
C LYS A 71 -0.54 4.80 10.81
N ILE A 72 0.54 4.08 11.14
CA ILE A 72 1.27 3.21 10.23
C ILE A 72 0.43 1.94 10.03
N ASP A 73 -0.66 2.06 9.28
CA ASP A 73 -1.46 0.91 8.85
C ASP A 73 -1.11 0.60 7.39
N ILE A 74 0.04 -0.06 7.21
CA ILE A 74 0.39 -0.67 5.92
C ILE A 74 -0.34 -2.01 5.86
N GLY A 75 -1.49 -2.00 5.19
CA GLY A 75 -2.26 -3.21 4.90
C GLY A 75 -3.09 -3.69 6.08
N ILE A 76 -4.08 -4.52 5.79
CA ILE A 76 -5.15 -5.06 6.64
C ILE A 76 -4.64 -5.96 7.80
N VAL A 77 -3.39 -5.79 8.25
CA VAL A 77 -2.78 -6.57 9.33
C VAL A 77 -2.07 -5.63 10.29
N GLU A 78 -2.49 -5.70 11.54
CA GLU A 78 -1.82 -5.07 12.69
C GLU A 78 -0.42 -5.68 12.84
N GLN A 79 0.57 -5.10 12.15
CA GLN A 79 1.97 -5.49 12.28
C GLN A 79 2.54 -4.85 13.55
N VAL A 80 2.30 -5.49 14.69
CA VAL A 80 2.96 -5.10 15.94
C VAL A 80 4.46 -5.38 15.77
N PRO A 81 5.35 -4.39 15.95
CA PRO A 81 6.79 -4.66 15.95
C PRO A 81 7.09 -5.70 17.02
N PHE A 82 7.86 -6.73 16.67
CA PHE A 82 8.33 -7.76 17.60
C PHE A 82 9.28 -7.13 18.64
N ASP A 83 8.72 -6.44 19.64
CA ASP A 83 9.43 -6.10 20.88
C ASP A 83 9.35 -7.31 21.80
N ILE A 84 10.42 -8.10 21.82
CA ILE A 84 10.52 -9.38 22.54
C ILE A 84 10.35 -9.19 24.07
N THR A 85 10.42 -7.95 24.58
CA THR A 85 10.62 -7.70 26.00
C THR A 85 9.41 -7.10 26.72
N ARG A 86 8.72 -6.12 26.14
CA ARG A 86 7.65 -5.38 26.87
C ARG A 86 6.22 -5.79 26.50
N SER A 87 5.94 -6.00 25.21
CA SER A 87 4.58 -6.36 24.75
C SER A 87 4.19 -7.76 25.20
N PHE A 88 5.13 -8.72 25.18
CA PHE A 88 4.86 -10.10 25.56
C PHE A 88 4.55 -10.27 27.05
N ALA A 89 5.25 -9.53 27.92
CA ALA A 89 5.01 -9.59 29.36
C ALA A 89 3.62 -9.04 29.72
N ALA A 90 3.21 -7.93 29.11
CA ALA A 90 1.88 -7.34 29.30
C ALA A 90 0.78 -8.26 28.75
N TYR A 91 0.99 -8.81 27.55
CA TYR A 91 0.05 -9.76 26.93
C TYR A 91 -0.11 -11.04 27.74
N ARG A 92 1.00 -11.61 28.23
CA ARG A 92 0.96 -12.78 29.11
C ARG A 92 0.17 -12.48 30.39
N ARG A 93 0.38 -11.30 30.99
CA ARG A 93 -0.32 -10.89 32.21
C ARG A 93 -1.84 -10.76 31.98
N ASP A 94 -2.26 -10.05 30.94
CA ASP A 94 -3.68 -9.91 30.56
C ASP A 94 -4.35 -11.27 30.24
N ARG A 95 -3.62 -12.18 29.61
CA ARG A 95 -4.09 -13.55 29.34
C ARG A 95 -4.23 -14.39 30.60
N MET A 96 -3.29 -14.29 31.53
CA MET A 96 -3.36 -14.96 32.83
C MET A 96 -4.51 -14.39 33.67
N ASP A 97 -4.66 -13.07 33.71
CA ASP A 97 -5.75 -12.40 34.43
C ASP A 97 -7.12 -12.89 33.92
N ARG A 98 -7.30 -13.07 32.61
CA ARG A 98 -8.53 -13.66 32.08
C ARG A 98 -8.73 -15.12 32.48
N LEU A 99 -7.67 -15.92 32.58
CA LEU A 99 -7.77 -17.35 32.92
C LEU A 99 -7.97 -17.61 34.41
N GLU A 100 -7.54 -16.69 35.27
CA GLU A 100 -7.65 -16.81 36.73
C GLU A 100 -9.00 -16.34 37.28
N HIS A 101 -9.75 -15.55 36.52
CA HIS A 101 -11.02 -14.99 36.96
C HIS A 101 -12.22 -15.61 36.24
N TRP A 102 -13.37 -15.61 36.92
CA TRP A 102 -14.64 -15.97 36.32
C TRP A 102 -15.02 -14.96 35.23
N GLY A 103 -15.36 -15.48 34.04
CA GLY A 103 -15.60 -14.67 32.85
C GLY A 103 -17.08 -14.54 32.49
N TRP A 104 -17.33 -13.93 31.34
CA TRP A 104 -18.68 -13.66 30.85
C TRP A 104 -19.31 -14.97 30.35
N VAL A 105 -20.59 -15.17 30.64
CA VAL A 105 -21.35 -16.36 30.24
C VAL A 105 -21.93 -16.13 28.85
N ASP A 106 -21.57 -16.95 27.86
CA ASP A 106 -22.32 -17.01 26.60
C ASP A 106 -23.59 -17.85 26.81
N ARG A 107 -24.66 -17.17 27.23
CA ARG A 107 -25.95 -17.80 27.52
C ARG A 107 -26.57 -18.51 26.31
N LYS A 108 -26.19 -18.16 25.07
CA LYS A 108 -26.69 -18.83 23.87
C LYS A 108 -25.98 -20.14 23.61
N GLN A 109 -24.70 -20.24 24.00
CA GLN A 109 -23.87 -21.44 23.82
C GLN A 109 -23.80 -22.32 25.08
N GLY A 110 -24.36 -21.85 26.20
CA GLY A 110 -24.34 -22.57 27.48
C GLY A 110 -22.94 -22.69 28.10
N LEU A 111 -21.97 -21.91 27.62
CA LEU A 111 -20.58 -21.99 28.03
C LEU A 111 -20.29 -20.93 29.10
N VAL A 112 -19.84 -21.39 30.27
CA VAL A 112 -19.36 -20.55 31.37
C VAL A 112 -17.84 -20.60 31.38
N HIS A 113 -17.19 -19.44 31.46
CA HIS A 113 -15.74 -19.38 31.64
C HIS A 113 -15.38 -19.65 33.10
N GLU A 114 -14.87 -20.84 33.37
CA GLU A 114 -14.35 -21.27 34.67
C GLU A 114 -12.85 -20.98 34.79
N PRO A 115 -12.37 -20.51 35.96
CA PRO A 115 -10.96 -20.33 36.22
C PRO A 115 -10.15 -21.60 35.97
N ILE A 116 -9.00 -21.44 35.31
CA ILE A 116 -8.18 -22.57 34.87
C ILE A 116 -7.74 -23.49 36.02
N ALA A 117 -7.48 -22.94 37.21
CA ALA A 117 -7.09 -23.74 38.38
C ALA A 117 -8.17 -24.75 38.76
N LYS A 118 -9.43 -24.31 38.78
CA LYS A 118 -10.60 -25.14 39.08
C LYS A 118 -10.80 -26.24 38.04
N ALA A 119 -10.76 -25.87 36.76
CA ALA A 119 -10.88 -26.83 35.65
C ALA A 119 -9.77 -27.90 35.69
N MET A 120 -8.54 -27.50 36.03
CA MET A 120 -7.42 -28.43 36.19
C MET A 120 -7.62 -29.39 37.37
N ASP A 121 -8.13 -28.91 38.50
CA ASP A 121 -8.45 -29.76 39.66
C ASP A 121 -9.53 -30.80 39.32
N GLU A 122 -10.57 -30.41 38.56
CA GLU A 122 -11.61 -31.33 38.11
C GLU A 122 -11.04 -32.44 37.21
N VAL A 123 -10.23 -32.08 36.21
CA VAL A 123 -9.57 -33.04 35.32
C VAL A 123 -8.67 -34.00 36.10
N VAL A 124 -7.90 -33.50 37.06
CA VAL A 124 -7.04 -34.34 37.91
C VAL A 124 -7.88 -35.29 38.78
N SER A 125 -9.02 -34.82 39.29
CA SER A 125 -9.95 -35.63 40.08
C SER A 125 -10.59 -36.74 39.25
N GLU A 126 -11.00 -36.45 38.01
CA GLU A 126 -11.54 -37.44 37.08
C GLU A 126 -10.50 -38.50 36.70
N LEU A 127 -9.28 -38.08 36.37
CA LEU A 127 -8.18 -38.99 36.03
C LEU A 127 -7.80 -39.89 37.21
N SER A 128 -7.90 -39.38 38.44
CA SER A 128 -7.62 -40.14 39.67
C SER A 128 -8.77 -41.11 40.02
N GLY A 129 -10.02 -40.71 39.76
CA GLY A 129 -11.20 -41.56 39.95
C GLY A 129 -11.31 -42.69 38.95
N LYS A 130 -10.84 -42.49 37.71
CA LYS A 130 -10.84 -43.50 36.63
C LYS A 130 -9.75 -44.58 36.78
N LYS A 131 -8.85 -44.42 37.76
CA LYS A 131 -7.77 -45.37 38.09
C LYS A 131 -8.15 -46.44 39.11
N LYS A 132 -9.44 -46.58 39.45
CA LYS A 132 -9.99 -47.67 40.26
C LYS A 132 -10.83 -48.63 39.42
#